data_AF-A0A385MYX6-F1
#
_entry.id   AF-A0A385MYX6-F1
#
_cell.length_a   1.000
_cell.length_b   1.000
_cell.length_c   1.000
_cell.angle_alpha   90.00
_cell.angle_beta   90.00
_cell.angle_gamma   90.00
#
_symmetry.space_group_name_H-M   'P 1'
#
loop_
_entity.id
_entity.type
_entity.pdbx_description
1 polymer ?
#
loop_
_entity_poly.entity_id
_entity_poly.type
_entity_poly.pdbx_seq_one_letter_code
_entity_poly.pdbx_strand_id
1 'polypeptide(L)' 'MKSKFLREVYEFMLSRGYAKITIETYLTWITDFIRYHNYARPQEMDDQLVESIVR' A
#
# COMPACT_ATOMS: atom_id res chain seq x y z
N MET A 1 10.05 -10.36 -0.17
CA MET A 1 8.95 -9.59 0.45
C MET A 1 8.55 -10.28 1.76
N LYS A 2 8.84 -9.68 2.92
CA LYS A 2 8.66 -10.34 4.24
C LYS A 2 7.24 -10.20 4.81
N SER A 3 6.47 -9.19 4.39
CA SER A 3 5.09 -8.96 4.83
C SER A 3 4.11 -9.87 4.09
N LYS A 4 3.25 -10.57 4.84
CA LYS A 4 2.15 -11.39 4.28
C LYS A 4 1.18 -10.52 3.47
N PHE A 5 0.84 -9.34 4.00
CA PHE A 5 -0.04 -8.38 3.34
C PHE A 5 0.49 -7.91 1.98
N LEU A 6 1.77 -7.49 1.92
CA LEU A 6 2.35 -7.03 0.65
C LEU A 6 2.42 -8.16 -0.40
N ARG A 7 2.55 -9.41 0.04
CA ARG A 7 2.47 -10.56 -0.86
C ARG A 7 1.08 -10.77 -1.40
N GLU A 8 0.04 -10.68 -0.56
CA GLU A 8 -1.35 -10.78 -1.01
C GLU A 8 -1.70 -9.67 -2.02
N VAL A 9 -1.23 -8.43 -1.79
CA VAL A 9 -1.40 -7.31 -2.74
C VAL A 9 -0.68 -7.58 -4.06
N TYR A 10 0.56 -8.09 -4.01
CA TYR A 10 1.31 -8.44 -5.22
C TYR A 10 0.59 -9.49 -6.07
N GLU A 11 0.17 -10.60 -5.47
CA GLU A 11 -0.54 -11.68 -6.17
C GLU A 11 -1.88 -11.19 -6.75
N PHE A 12 -2.59 -10.34 -6.01
CA PHE A 12 -3.82 -9.72 -6.47
C PHE A 12 -3.60 -8.85 -7.71
N MET A 13 -2.61 -7.96 -7.70
CA MET A 13 -2.32 -7.11 -8.86
C MET A 13 -1.78 -7.93 -10.04
N LEU A 14 -0.97 -8.95 -9.78
CA LEU A 14 -0.49 -9.86 -10.81
C LEU A 14 -1.65 -10.60 -11.49
N SER A 15 -2.62 -11.09 -10.70
CA SER A 15 -3.80 -11.79 -11.22
C SER A 15 -4.70 -10.92 -12.12
N ARG A 16 -4.59 -9.59 -11.98
CA ARG A 16 -5.32 -8.60 -12.78
C ARG A 16 -4.55 -8.06 -13.98
N GLY A 17 -3.34 -8.57 -14.22
CA GLY A 17 -2.53 -8.18 -15.38
C GLY A 17 -1.87 -6.80 -15.26
N TYR A 18 -1.65 -6.30 -14.05
CA TYR A 18 -0.88 -5.07 -13.87
C TYR A 18 0.57 -5.30 -14.31
N ALA A 19 1.17 -4.31 -14.97
CA ALA A 19 2.57 -4.37 -15.34
C ALA A 19 3.45 -4.43 -14.09
N LYS A 20 4.52 -5.23 -14.13
CA LYS A 20 5.39 -5.46 -12.96
C LYS A 20 5.94 -4.16 -12.34
N ILE A 21 6.32 -3.19 -13.17
CA ILE A 21 6.80 -1.87 -12.72
C ILE A 21 5.73 -1.08 -11.95
N THR A 22 4.46 -1.21 -12.37
CA THR A 22 3.31 -0.62 -11.68
C THR A 22 3.11 -1.27 -10.32
N ILE A 23 3.19 -2.60 -10.24
CA ILE A 23 3.06 -3.34 -8.97
C ILE A 23 4.16 -2.91 -7.99
N GLU A 24 5.42 -2.85 -8.44
CA GLU A 24 6.55 -2.44 -7.60
C GLU A 24 6.41 -0.99 -7.09
N THR A 25 5.94 -0.09 -7.96
CA THR A 25 5.66 1.30 -7.59
C THR A 25 4.56 1.37 -6.54
N TYR A 26 3.45 0.66 -6.74
CA TYR A 26 2.32 0.64 -5.79
C TYR A 26 2.72 0.05 -4.44
N LEU A 27 3.47 -1.06 -4.43
CA LEU A 27 3.96 -1.66 -3.19
C LEU A 27 4.89 -0.72 -2.41
N THR A 28 5.65 0.12 -3.11
CA THR A 28 6.49 1.15 -2.47
C THR A 28 5.62 2.18 -1.76
N TRP A 29 4.65 2.79 -2.47
CA TRP A 29 3.71 3.76 -1.89
C TRP A 29 2.90 3.18 -0.72
N ILE A 30 2.40 1.95 -0.86
CA ILE A 30 1.66 1.25 0.20
C ILE A 30 2.54 1.03 1.43
N THR A 31 3.80 0.62 1.22
CA THR A 31 4.74 0.40 2.33
C THR A 31 5.06 1.71 3.05
N ASP A 32 5.30 2.78 2.31
CA ASP A 32 5.62 4.09 2.87
C ASP A 32 4.44 4.71 3.61
N PHE A 33 3.23 4.53 3.09
CA PHE A 33 1.98 4.90 3.78
C PHE A 33 1.85 4.18 5.13
N ILE A 34 2.00 2.85 5.16
CA ILE A 34 1.91 2.07 6.41
C ILE A 34 2.98 2.51 7.43
N ARG A 35 4.21 2.81 6.96
CA ARG A 35 5.30 3.30 7.82
C ARG A 35 5.02 4.70 8.37
N TYR A 36 4.54 5.60 7.51
CA TYR A 36 4.24 6.98 7.87
C TYR A 36 3.17 7.06 8.96
N HIS A 37 2.21 6.13 8.95
CA HIS A 37 1.18 6.02 9.98
C HIS A 37 1.57 5.11 11.16
N ASN A 38 2.87 4.86 11.38
CA ASN A 38 3.40 4.12 12.53
C ASN A 38 2.76 2.74 12.73
N TYR A 39 2.43 2.03 11.63
CA TYR A 39 1.70 0.76 11.64
C TYR A 39 0.30 0.84 12.27
N ALA A 40 -0.30 2.03 12.36
CA ALA A 40 -1.70 2.19 12.73
C ALA A 40 -2.57 1.31 11.82
N ARG A 41 -3.57 0.66 12.41
CA ARG A 41 -4.44 -0.26 11.66
C ARG A 41 -5.19 0.56 10.61
N PRO A 42 -5.27 0.12 9.33
CA PRO A 42 -6.01 0.82 8.28
C PRO A 42 -7.47 1.14 8.61
N GLN A 43 -8.03 0.49 9.63
CA GLN A 43 -9.39 0.68 10.13
C GLN A 43 -9.56 1.93 11.01
N GLU A 44 -8.48 2.53 11.50
CA GLU A 44 -8.48 3.76 12.32
C GLU A 44 -8.11 5.00 11.48
N MET A 45 -7.91 4.83 10.17
CA MET A 45 -7.48 5.86 9.24
C MET A 45 -8.71 6.47 8.55
N ASP A 46 -9.27 7.50 9.17
CA ASP A 46 -10.39 8.29 8.65
C ASP A 46 -9.99 9.06 7.36
N ASP A 47 -10.98 9.41 6.53
CA ASP A 47 -10.81 10.05 5.21
C ASP A 47 -9.96 11.34 5.27
N GLN A 48 -9.96 12.03 6.41
CA GLN A 48 -9.15 13.23 6.67
C GLN A 48 -7.63 13.00 6.56
N LEU A 49 -7.18 11.76 6.76
CA LEU A 49 -5.76 11.42 6.78
C LEU A 49 -5.19 11.27 5.36
N VAL A 50 -6.03 10.84 4.40
CA VAL A 50 -5.66 10.70 2.98
C VAL A 50 -5.38 12.07 2.34
N GLU A 51 -6.12 13.12 2.73
CA GLU A 51 -5.90 14.48 2.23
C GLU A 51 -4.57 15.10 2.71
N SER A 52 -4.04 14.66 3.85
CA SER A 52 -2.79 15.21 4.42
C SER A 52 -1.52 14.84 3.63
N ILE A 53 -1.58 13.78 2.82
CA ILE A 53 -0.44 13.28 2.04
C ILE A 53 -0.28 14.00 0.69
N VAL A 54 -1.34 14.70 0.24
CA VAL A 54 -1.41 15.30 -1.11
C VAL A 54 -1.07 16.81 -1.10
N ARG A 55 -0.67 17.39 0.05
CA ARG A 55 -0.26 18.81 0.15
C ARG A 55 1.24 19.00 0.28
#